data_AF-A0A1V6A9T1-F1
#
_entry.id   AF-A0A1V6A9T1-F1
#
_cell.length_a   1.000
_cell.length_b   1.000
_cell.length_c   1.000
_cell.angle_alpha   90.00
_cell.angle_beta   90.00
_cell.angle_gamma   90.00
#
_symmetry.space_group_name_H-M   'P 1'
#
loop_
_entity.id
_entity.type
_entity.pdbx_description
1 polymer ?
#
loop_
_entity_poly.entity_id
_entity_poly.type
_entity_poly.pdbx_seq_one_letter_code
_entity_poly.pdbx_strand_id
1 'polypeptide(L)'
;MAVYKHFCIHCAKLIPGDANVCPYCGAEDPFNLRCPRCRGPIEEGYKACPSCGLELVARCPSCAKDVPAYLRACPHCAASMLGTCSNRRCGNKQLYTMAVCTKCKSKVVI
;
A
#
# COMPACT_ATOMS: atom_id res chain seq x y z
N MET A 1 -1.37 -22.88 23.50
CA MET A 1 -0.92 -22.75 22.11
C MET A 1 0.31 -21.85 22.07
N ALA A 2 1.40 -22.28 21.44
CA ALA A 2 2.54 -21.40 21.23
C ALA A 2 2.16 -20.36 20.17
N VAL A 3 2.04 -19.09 20.57
CA VAL A 3 1.84 -17.99 19.63
C VAL A 3 3.21 -17.64 19.07
N TYR A 4 3.53 -18.18 17.90
CA TYR A 4 4.76 -17.82 17.19
C TYR A 4 4.66 -16.35 16.78
N LYS A 5 5.68 -15.57 17.12
CA LYS A 5 5.77 -14.16 16.75
C LYS A 5 6.34 -14.06 15.35
N HIS A 6 5.74 -13.22 14.51
CA HIS A 6 6.17 -12.98 13.14
C HIS A 6 6.54 -11.51 12.96
N PHE A 7 7.39 -11.22 11.97
CA PHE A 7 7.75 -9.85 11.63
C PHE A 7 6.65 -9.21 10.78
N CYS A 8 6.25 -7.99 11.15
CA CYS A 8 5.35 -7.19 10.32
C CYS A 8 6.08 -6.69 9.06
N ILE A 9 5.52 -6.94 7.88
CA ILE A 9 6.12 -6.49 6.60
C ILE A 9 6.15 -4.95 6.45
N HIS A 10 5.31 -4.24 7.20
CA HIS A 10 5.18 -2.78 7.10
C HIS A 10 6.07 -2.00 8.06
N CYS A 11 6.32 -2.53 9.26
CA CYS A 11 7.12 -1.83 10.28
C CYS A 11 8.31 -2.66 10.81
N ALA A 12 8.50 -3.88 10.31
CA ALA A 12 9.54 -4.82 10.73
C ALA A 12 9.56 -5.14 12.25
N LYS A 13 8.49 -4.83 12.99
CA LYS A 13 8.36 -5.17 14.40
C LYS A 13 7.83 -6.58 14.59
N LEU A 14 8.26 -7.23 15.67
CA LEU A 14 7.78 -8.53 16.09
C LEU A 14 6.37 -8.41 16.68
N ILE A 15 5.41 -9.11 16.09
CA ILE A 15 4.00 -9.12 16.50
C ILE A 15 3.48 -10.56 16.62
N PRO A 16 2.41 -10.80 17.40
CA PRO A 16 1.81 -12.14 17.48
C PRO A 16 1.31 -12.59 16.10
N GLY A 17 1.58 -13.84 15.71
CA GLY A 17 1.29 -14.38 14.38
C GLY A 17 -0.19 -14.44 14.00
N ASP A 18 -1.08 -14.38 14.99
CA ASP A 18 -2.53 -14.33 14.84
C ASP A 18 -3.09 -12.89 14.74
N ALA A 19 -2.24 -11.86 14.77
CA ALA A 19 -2.68 -10.48 14.68
C ALA A 19 -3.12 -10.09 13.26
N ASN A 20 -4.41 -9.78 13.11
CA ASN A 20 -4.96 -9.20 11.87
C ASN A 20 -4.60 -7.71 11.69
N VAL A 21 -4.27 -7.01 12.78
CA VAL A 21 -3.86 -5.60 12.77
C VAL A 21 -2.59 -5.45 13.58
N CYS A 22 -1.59 -4.76 13.04
CA CYS A 22 -0.37 -4.50 13.80
C CYS A 22 -0.65 -3.53 14.96
N PRO A 23 -0.37 -3.89 16.23
CA PRO A 23 -0.58 -3.00 17.38
C PRO A 23 0.39 -1.80 17.40
N TYR A 24 1.47 -1.85 16.61
CA TYR A 24 2.47 -0.78 16.58
C TYR A 24 2.28 0.20 15.43
N CYS A 25 1.98 -0.28 14.22
CA CYS A 25 1.83 0.59 13.04
C CYS A 25 0.38 0.75 12.55
N GLY A 26 -0.57 -0.02 13.10
CA GLY A 26 -1.97 0.02 12.69
C GLY A 26 -2.25 -0.54 11.29
N ALA A 27 -1.28 -1.23 10.68
CA ALA A 27 -1.48 -1.86 9.37
C ALA A 27 -2.47 -3.04 9.49
N GLU A 28 -3.46 -3.05 8.60
CA GLU A 28 -4.34 -4.19 8.33
C GLU A 28 -3.57 -5.27 7.56
N ASP A 29 -3.66 -6.53 8.00
CA ASP A 29 -2.90 -7.69 7.49
C ASP A 29 -1.37 -7.50 7.53
N PRO A 30 -0.75 -7.50 8.72
CA PRO A 30 0.67 -7.19 8.86
C PRO A 30 1.64 -8.22 8.28
N PHE A 31 1.14 -9.34 7.78
CA PHE A 31 1.92 -10.44 7.19
C PHE A 31 1.69 -10.65 5.70
N ASN A 32 0.58 -10.14 5.15
CA ASN A 32 0.16 -10.42 3.79
C ASN A 32 -0.04 -9.12 3.01
N LEU A 33 0.37 -9.10 1.74
CA LEU A 33 0.05 -7.99 0.87
C LEU A 33 -1.40 -8.11 0.39
N ARG A 34 -2.16 -7.03 0.55
CA ARG A 34 -3.57 -6.92 0.15
C ARG A 34 -3.73 -5.84 -0.90
N CYS A 35 -4.60 -6.08 -1.87
CA CYS A 35 -4.95 -5.06 -2.85
C CYS A 35 -5.58 -3.85 -2.14
N PRO A 36 -5.08 -2.63 -2.33
CA PRO A 36 -5.60 -1.46 -1.63
C PRO A 36 -7.01 -1.06 -2.09
N ARG A 37 -7.48 -1.58 -3.24
CA ARG A 37 -8.81 -1.32 -3.78
C ARG A 37 -9.85 -2.37 -3.37
N CYS A 38 -9.54 -3.66 -3.51
CA CYS A 38 -10.51 -4.74 -3.28
C CYS A 38 -10.17 -5.63 -2.07
N ARG A 39 -9.02 -5.42 -1.42
CA ARG A 39 -8.51 -6.27 -0.33
C ARG A 39 -8.33 -7.76 -0.70
N GLY A 40 -8.28 -8.05 -2.00
CA GLY A 40 -7.90 -9.36 -2.51
C GLY A 40 -6.43 -9.67 -2.17
N PRO A 41 -6.08 -10.96 -2.02
CA PRO A 41 -4.68 -11.36 -1.84
C PRO A 41 -3.87 -10.98 -3.08
N ILE A 42 -2.71 -10.38 -2.85
CA ILE A 42 -1.74 -10.05 -3.91
C ILE A 42 -0.35 -10.48 -3.43
N GLU A 43 0.54 -10.75 -4.38
CA GLU A 43 1.92 -11.12 -4.07
C GLU A 43 2.90 -10.14 -4.72
N GLU A 44 4.12 -10.12 -4.20
CA GLU A 44 5.23 -9.39 -4.79
C GLU A 44 5.49 -9.89 -6.23
N GLY A 45 5.48 -8.97 -7.19
CA GLY A 45 5.66 -9.28 -8.62
C GLY A 45 4.39 -9.31 -9.47
N TYR A 46 3.20 -9.24 -8.86
CA TYR A 46 1.95 -9.16 -9.63
C TYR A 46 1.87 -7.82 -10.39
N LYS A 47 1.59 -7.88 -11.70
CA LYS A 47 1.39 -6.68 -12.54
C LYS A 47 0.03 -6.03 -12.30
N ALA A 48 -0.99 -6.85 -12.07
CA ALA A 48 -2.34 -6.42 -11.77
C ALA A 48 -2.99 -7.36 -10.74
N CYS A 49 -3.95 -6.85 -9.98
CA CYS A 49 -4.70 -7.64 -9.02
C CYS A 49 -5.64 -8.61 -9.74
N PRO A 50 -5.59 -9.93 -9.46
CA PRO A 50 -6.43 -10.92 -10.13
C PRO A 50 -7.92 -10.77 -9.79
N SER A 51 -8.25 -10.17 -8.65
CA SER A 51 -9.64 -10.01 -8.21
C SER A 51 -10.32 -8.76 -8.76
N CYS A 52 -9.59 -7.67 -9.01
CA CYS A 52 -10.21 -6.38 -9.41
C CYS A 52 -9.58 -5.70 -10.62
N GLY A 53 -8.50 -6.25 -11.17
CA GLY A 53 -7.78 -5.68 -12.32
C GLY A 53 -7.02 -4.38 -12.03
N LEU A 54 -6.86 -3.98 -10.76
CA LEU A 54 -6.04 -2.81 -10.41
C LEU A 54 -4.58 -3.07 -10.80
N GLU A 55 -3.96 -2.14 -11.53
CA GLU A 55 -2.53 -2.18 -11.81
C GLU A 55 -1.73 -2.04 -10.50
N LEU A 56 -0.94 -3.06 -10.20
CA LEU A 56 -0.09 -3.16 -9.01
C LEU A 56 1.34 -2.74 -9.30
N VAL A 57 1.63 -2.34 -10.54
CA VAL A 57 2.91 -1.79 -10.97
C VAL A 57 2.67 -0.36 -11.42
N ALA A 58 3.50 0.55 -10.93
CA ALA A 58 3.46 1.96 -11.27
C ALA A 58 4.85 2.45 -11.61
N ARG A 59 4.93 3.34 -12.60
CA ARG A 59 6.20 3.95 -12.98
C ARG A 59 6.52 5.09 -12.04
N CYS A 60 7.69 5.04 -11.41
CA CYS A 60 8.13 6.09 -10.50
C CYS A 60 8.38 7.40 -11.28
N PRO A 61 7.78 8.54 -10.90
CA PRO A 61 7.97 9.81 -11.62
C PRO A 61 9.39 10.37 -11.51
N SER A 62 10.16 9.96 -10.49
CA SER A 62 11.52 10.46 -10.27
C SER A 62 12.60 9.63 -10.96
N CYS A 63 12.49 8.30 -10.96
CA CYS A 63 13.52 7.42 -11.55
C CYS A 63 13.07 6.67 -12.80
N ALA A 64 11.81 6.82 -13.21
CA ALA A 64 11.18 6.17 -14.37
C ALA A 64 11.27 4.62 -14.37
N LYS A 65 11.58 3.99 -13.23
CA LYS A 65 11.55 2.52 -13.05
C LYS A 65 10.17 2.05 -12.63
N ASP A 66 9.84 0.82 -13.02
CA ASP A 66 8.63 0.13 -12.60
C ASP A 66 8.78 -0.33 -11.16
N VAL A 67 7.85 0.08 -10.32
CA VAL A 67 7.84 -0.25 -8.90
C VAL A 67 6.44 -0.67 -8.47
N PRO A 68 6.31 -1.46 -7.40
CA PRO A 68 4.99 -1.86 -6.94
C PRO A 68 4.15 -0.66 -6.46
N ALA A 69 2.95 -0.54 -6.99
CA ALA A 69 1.99 0.54 -6.77
C ALA A 69 1.47 0.64 -5.33
N TYR A 70 1.68 -0.39 -4.51
CA TYR A 70 1.33 -0.44 -3.09
C TYR A 70 2.42 0.13 -2.18
N LEU A 71 3.63 0.38 -2.70
CA LEU A 71 4.71 0.97 -1.92
C LEU A 71 4.51 2.47 -1.75
N ARG A 72 4.74 2.96 -0.53
CA ARG A 72 4.69 4.39 -0.22
C ARG A 72 5.93 5.14 -0.68
N ALA A 73 7.03 4.43 -0.90
CA ALA A 73 8.30 4.98 -1.36
C ALA A 73 8.95 4.04 -2.39
N CYS A 74 9.64 4.63 -3.37
CA CYS A 74 10.37 3.86 -4.38
C CYS A 74 11.59 3.17 -3.75
N PRO A 75 11.78 1.84 -3.93
CA PRO A 75 12.95 1.13 -3.41
C PRO A 75 14.26 1.51 -4.10
N HIS A 76 14.21 2.14 -5.29
CA HIS A 76 15.41 2.51 -6.04
C HIS A 76 15.89 3.94 -5.78
N CYS A 77 14.98 4.90 -5.60
CA CYS A 77 15.32 6.31 -5.46
C CYS A 77 14.74 6.98 -4.21
N ALA A 78 14.03 6.22 -3.36
CA ALA A 78 13.34 6.72 -2.17
C ALA A 78 12.30 7.82 -2.43
N ALA A 79 11.91 8.08 -3.68
CA ALA A 79 10.87 9.04 -4.02
C ALA A 79 9.52 8.63 -3.42
N SER A 80 8.74 9.63 -2.98
CA SER A 80 7.41 9.41 -2.40
C SER A 80 6.43 9.01 -3.49
N MET A 81 5.75 7.88 -3.28
CA MET A 81 4.68 7.37 -4.15
C MET A 81 3.30 7.75 -3.59
N LEU A 82 3.25 8.80 -2.79
CA LEU A 82 2.03 9.33 -2.19
C LEU A 82 1.59 10.57 -2.96
N GLY A 83 0.35 10.56 -3.43
CA GLY A 83 -0.34 11.74 -3.92
C GLY A 83 -1.27 12.32 -2.85
N THR A 84 -1.69 13.56 -3.05
CA THR A 84 -2.63 14.28 -2.20
C THR A 84 -4.02 14.29 -2.86
N CYS A 85 -5.11 14.09 -2.10
CA CYS A 85 -6.48 14.29 -2.65
C CYS A 85 -6.61 15.74 -3.14
N SER A 86 -7.03 15.92 -4.41
CA SER A 86 -7.24 17.24 -5.04
C SER A 86 -8.32 18.07 -4.35
N ASN A 87 -9.20 17.44 -3.58
CA ASN A 87 -10.19 18.13 -2.77
C ASN A 87 -9.53 18.82 -1.56
N ARG A 88 -9.55 20.16 -1.56
CA ARG A 88 -9.02 21.02 -0.49
C ARG A 88 -9.56 20.69 0.90
N ARG A 89 -10.78 20.15 1.03
CA ARG A 89 -11.35 19.79 2.33
C ARG A 89 -10.81 18.48 2.90
N CYS A 90 -10.26 17.60 2.06
CA CYS A 90 -9.81 16.28 2.51
C CYS A 90 -8.32 16.27 2.82
N GLY A 91 -7.48 16.78 1.91
CA GLY A 91 -6.02 16.83 2.08
C GLY A 91 -5.34 15.47 2.36
N ASN A 92 -6.04 14.35 2.20
CA ASN A 92 -5.53 13.04 2.59
C ASN A 92 -4.40 12.61 1.66
N LYS A 93 -3.30 12.12 2.24
CA LYS A 93 -2.15 11.56 1.52
C LYS A 93 -2.35 10.06 1.37
N GLN A 94 -2.41 9.58 0.13
CA GLN A 94 -2.52 8.16 -0.18
C GLN A 94 -1.72 7.83 -1.43
N LEU A 95 -1.64 6.56 -1.79
CA LEU A 95 -0.95 6.14 -3.00
C LEU A 95 -1.58 6.80 -4.24
N TYR A 96 -0.78 7.47 -5.08
CA TYR A 96 -1.30 8.15 -6.27
C TYR A 96 -1.92 7.19 -7.30
N THR A 97 -1.49 5.93 -7.24
CA THR A 97 -2.00 4.81 -8.04
C THR A 97 -3.46 4.50 -7.72
N MET A 98 -3.89 4.80 -6.50
CA MET A 98 -5.32 4.87 -6.15
C MET A 98 -5.89 6.21 -6.63
N ALA A 99 -6.04 6.34 -7.95
CA ALA A 99 -6.51 7.55 -8.64
C ALA A 99 -7.75 8.21 -8.03
N VAL A 100 -8.51 7.48 -7.21
CA VAL A 100 -9.67 7.94 -6.43
C VAL A 100 -9.38 7.81 -4.94
N CYS A 101 -9.63 8.89 -4.20
CA CYS A 101 -9.45 8.89 -2.76
C CYS A 101 -10.51 8.08 -2.03
N THR A 102 -10.08 7.22 -1.10
CA THR A 102 -10.97 6.38 -0.29
C THR A 102 -11.93 7.16 0.62
N LYS A 103 -11.55 8.36 1.08
CA LYS A 103 -12.42 9.24 1.89
C LYS A 103 -13.31 10.15 1.04
N CYS A 104 -12.71 10.90 0.12
CA CYS A 104 -13.36 12.01 -0.60
C CYS A 104 -13.97 11.58 -1.95
N LYS A 105 -13.64 10.38 -2.45
CA LYS A 105 -13.89 9.92 -3.85
C LYS A 105 -13.40 10.87 -4.95
N SER A 106 -12.62 11.90 -4.58
CA SER A 106 -12.03 12.85 -5.53
C SER A 106 -10.69 12.32 -6.05
N LYS A 107 -10.19 12.92 -7.13
CA LYS A 107 -8.94 12.50 -7.77
C LYS A 107 -7.74 12.72 -6.84
N VAL A 108 -6.84 11.75 -6.80
CA VAL A 108 -5.54 11.86 -6.12
C VAL A 108 -4.51 12.34 -7.13
N VAL A 109 -3.76 13.39 -6.78
CA VAL A 109 -2.74 13.99 -7.63
C VAL A 109 -1.38 13.87 -6.97
N ILE A 110 -0.34 13.64 -7.78
CA ILE A 110 1.07 13.60 -7.35
C ILE A 110 1.61 15.01 -7.19
#